data_AF-A0A2J8VBJ5-F1
#
_entry.id   AF-A0A2J8VBJ5-F1
#
_cell.length_a   1.000
_cell.length_b   1.000
_cell.length_c   1.000
_cell.angle_alpha   90.00
_cell.angle_beta   90.00
_cell.angle_gamma   90.00
#
_symmetry.space_group_name_H-M   'P 1'
#
loop_
_entity.id
_entity.type
_entity.pdbx_description
1 polymer ?
#
loop_
_entity_poly.entity_id
_entity_poly.type
_entity_poly.pdbx_seq_one_letter_code
_entity_poly.pdbx_strand_id
1 'polypeptide(L)'
;FKSRTPETITIEELGTLVTYQLLAFLDFNNTRKRMSIIVQNPEGQIKLYSKGADTILFEKLHPSNEVLLSLTSDHLSEASMVF
;
A
#
# COMPACT_ATOMS: atom_id res chain seq x y z
N PHE A 1 8.33 -3.19 -11.31
CA PHE A 1 7.88 -4.59 -11.08
C PHE A 1 8.61 -5.49 -12.06
N LYS A 2 9.15 -6.65 -11.62
CA LYS A 2 9.86 -7.60 -12.50
C LYS A 2 9.23 -8.99 -12.49
N SER A 3 9.05 -9.58 -11.31
CA SER A 3 8.44 -10.91 -11.17
C SER A 3 7.75 -11.09 -9.82
N ARG A 4 6.92 -12.12 -9.73
CA ARG A 4 6.22 -12.54 -8.51
C ARG A 4 6.05 -14.06 -8.51
N THR A 5 6.28 -14.69 -7.35
CA THR A 5 5.83 -16.04 -7.01
C THR A 5 4.76 -15.94 -5.90
N PRO A 6 4.13 -17.05 -5.48
CA PRO A 6 3.27 -17.03 -4.30
C PRO A 6 3.99 -16.56 -3.02
N GLU A 7 5.31 -16.76 -2.94
CA GLU A 7 6.13 -16.45 -1.77
C GLU A 7 6.96 -15.17 -1.92
N THR A 8 7.21 -14.66 -3.13
CA THR A 8 8.14 -13.55 -3.34
C THR A 8 7.68 -12.52 -4.36
N ILE A 9 8.17 -11.28 -4.22
CA ILE A 9 8.00 -10.22 -5.20
C ILE A 9 9.37 -9.61 -5.50
N THR A 10 9.79 -9.63 -6.76
CA THR A 10 11.03 -8.97 -7.19
C THR A 10 10.71 -7.67 -7.92
N ILE A 11 11.31 -6.59 -7.45
CA ILE A 11 11.22 -5.25 -8.03
C ILE A 11 12.61 -4.70 -8.33
N GLU A 12 12.66 -3.67 -9.16
CA GLU A 12 13.88 -2.91 -9.42
C GLU A 12 13.75 -1.58 -8.68
N GLU A 13 14.62 -1.36 -7.69
CA GLU A 13 14.73 -0.14 -6.91
C GLU A 13 16.00 0.58 -7.33
N LEU A 14 15.84 1.76 -7.96
CA LEU A 14 16.97 2.60 -8.37
C LEU A 14 18.05 1.82 -9.18
N GLY A 15 17.63 0.90 -10.05
CA GLY A 15 18.51 0.07 -10.87
C GLY A 15 18.97 -1.24 -10.22
N THR A 16 18.60 -1.51 -8.96
CA THR A 16 18.97 -2.73 -8.23
C THR A 16 17.78 -3.67 -8.09
N LEU A 17 17.97 -4.96 -8.36
CA LEU A 17 16.93 -5.96 -8.13
C LEU A 17 16.83 -6.28 -6.63
N VAL A 18 15.64 -6.05 -6.07
CA VAL A 18 15.31 -6.32 -4.67
C VAL A 18 14.17 -7.33 -4.63
N THR A 19 14.35 -8.40 -3.87
CA THR A 19 13.33 -9.44 -3.69
C THR A 19 12.78 -9.39 -2.27
N TYR A 20 11.47 -9.22 -2.18
CA TYR A 20 10.72 -9.21 -0.93
C TYR A 20 10.07 -10.56 -0.70
N GLN A 21 10.08 -11.03 0.53
CA GLN A 21 9.28 -12.18 0.96
C GLN A 21 7.84 -11.71 1.18
N LEU A 22 6.87 -12.37 0.55
CA LEU A 22 5.44 -12.19 0.81
C LEU A 22 5.05 -13.08 1.99
N LEU A 23 4.69 -12.45 3.11
CA LEU A 23 4.32 -13.13 4.35
C LEU A 23 2.82 -13.37 4.45
N ALA A 24 2.01 -12.44 3.93
CA ALA A 24 0.56 -12.59 3.89
C ALA A 24 -0.05 -11.82 2.73
N PHE A 25 -1.10 -12.40 2.16
CA PHE A 25 -1.96 -11.75 1.19
C PHE A 25 -3.36 -11.61 1.79
N LEU A 26 -3.85 -10.38 1.90
CA LEU A 26 -5.18 -10.08 2.38
C LEU A 26 -5.98 -9.49 1.21
N ASP A 27 -6.71 -10.37 0.55
CA ASP A 27 -7.50 -10.04 -0.64
C ASP A 27 -8.48 -8.91 -0.42
N PHE A 28 -8.80 -8.24 -1.53
CA PHE A 28 -9.89 -7.27 -1.54
C PHE A 28 -11.20 -7.97 -1.20
N ASN A 29 -11.98 -7.36 -0.31
CA ASN A 29 -13.37 -7.75 -0.14
C ASN A 29 -14.27 -6.52 0.04
N ASN A 30 -15.53 -6.64 -0.36
CA ASN A 30 -16.49 -5.53 -0.36
C ASN A 30 -16.82 -5.01 1.05
N THR A 31 -16.67 -5.85 2.08
CA THR A 31 -16.86 -5.44 3.48
C THR A 31 -15.74 -4.51 3.96
N ARG A 32 -14.49 -4.82 3.60
CA ARG A 32 -13.30 -4.06 3.99
C ARG A 32 -12.96 -2.94 3.02
N LYS A 33 -13.39 -3.03 1.76
CA LYS A 33 -13.10 -2.11 0.64
C LYS A 33 -11.61 -1.77 0.48
N ARG A 34 -10.72 -2.69 0.85
CA ARG A 34 -9.25 -2.58 0.70
C ARG A 34 -8.62 -3.96 0.53
N MET A 35 -7.47 -3.99 -0.12
CA MET A 35 -6.54 -5.12 -0.13
C MET A 35 -5.25 -4.74 0.60
N SER A 36 -4.61 -5.71 1.24
CA SER A 36 -3.36 -5.49 1.95
C SER A 36 -2.39 -6.66 1.75
N ILE A 37 -1.09 -6.37 1.84
CA ILE A 37 -0.03 -7.40 1.83
C ILE A 37 0.93 -7.13 2.97
N ILE A 38 1.47 -8.19 3.55
CA ILE A 38 2.58 -8.12 4.50
C ILE A 38 3.81 -8.65 3.80
N VAL A 39 4.87 -7.86 3.77
CA VAL A 39 6.14 -8.21 3.12
C VAL A 39 7.30 -8.01 4.07
N GLN A 40 8.37 -8.77 3.86
CA GLN A 40 9.66 -8.58 4.52
C GLN A 40 10.73 -8.27 3.46
N ASN A 41 11.51 -7.22 3.68
CA ASN A 41 12.65 -6.88 2.82
C ASN A 41 13.88 -7.73 3.15
N PRO A 42 14.95 -7.69 2.33
CA PRO A 42 16.19 -8.43 2.60
C PRO A 42 16.85 -8.08 3.94
N GLU A 43 16.65 -6.87 4.45
CA GLU A 43 17.15 -6.42 5.76
C GLU A 43 16.32 -6.96 6.94
N GLY A 44 15.28 -7.75 6.69
CA GLY A 44 14.41 -8.36 7.71
C GLY A 44 13.29 -7.45 8.22
N GLN A 45 13.18 -6.22 7.72
CA GLN A 45 12.12 -5.28 8.07
C GLN A 45 10.78 -5.71 7.47
N ILE A 46 9.75 -5.73 8.31
CA ILE A 46 8.38 -6.10 7.93
C ILE A 46 7.56 -4.83 7.65
N LYS A 47 6.86 -4.80 6.53
CA LYS A 47 5.96 -3.70 6.14
C LYS A 47 4.59 -4.24 5.72
N LEU A 48 3.55 -3.55 6.15
CA LEU A 48 2.17 -3.72 5.65
C LEU A 48 1.91 -2.66 4.60
N TYR A 49 1.59 -3.08 3.38
CA TYR A 49 1.07 -2.18 2.34
C TYR A 49 -0.42 -2.41 2.19
N SER A 50 -1.19 -1.33 2.04
CA SER A 50 -2.64 -1.40 1.89
C SER A 50 -3.11 -0.39 0.85
N LYS A 51 -4.03 -0.81 -0.03
CA LYS A 51 -4.71 0.07 -0.99
C LYS A 51 -6.22 -0.22 -1.02
N GLY A 52 -7.04 0.80 -1.16
CA GLY A 52 -8.49 0.70 -1.07
C GLY A 52 -9.16 2.06 -1.07
N ALA A 53 -10.43 2.11 -0.67
CA ALA A 53 -11.18 3.36 -0.54
C ALA A 53 -10.49 4.32 0.44
N ASP A 54 -10.42 5.59 0.07
CA ASP A 54 -9.87 6.71 0.83
C ASP A 54 -10.41 6.78 2.26
N THR A 55 -11.74 6.78 2.40
CA THR A 55 -12.46 6.76 3.68
C THR A 55 -11.99 5.64 4.60
N ILE A 56 -11.81 4.43 4.06
CA ILE A 56 -11.33 3.27 4.83
C ILE A 56 -9.87 3.41 5.24
N LEU A 57 -9.01 3.95 4.36
CA LEU A 57 -7.59 4.11 4.66
C LEU A 57 -7.36 5.24 5.66
N PHE A 58 -8.07 6.35 5.54
CA PHE A 58 -7.96 7.52 6.42
C PHE A 58 -8.33 7.19 7.86
N GLU A 59 -9.35 6.36 8.10
CA GLU A 59 -9.70 5.83 9.43
C GLU A 59 -8.62 4.97 10.11
N LYS A 60 -7.53 4.62 9.42
CA LYS A 60 -6.45 3.77 9.93
C LYS A 60 -5.12 4.50 10.05
N LEU A 61 -5.07 5.79 9.66
CA LEU A 61 -3.88 6.60 9.80
C LEU A 61 -3.67 7.01 11.25
N HIS A 62 -2.39 7.16 11.63
CA HIS A 62 -2.04 7.70 12.93
C HIS A 62 -2.43 9.19 12.99
N PRO A 63 -2.99 9.69 14.12
CA PRO A 63 -3.47 11.09 14.24
C PRO A 63 -2.41 12.15 13.94
N SER A 64 -1.12 11.85 14.09
CA SER A 64 -0.04 12.78 13.77
C SER A 64 0.06 13.17 12.28
N ASN A 65 -0.75 12.58 11.40
CA ASN A 65 -0.71 12.82 9.95
C ASN A 65 -1.77 13.83 9.47
N GLU A 66 -2.43 14.58 10.37
CA GLU A 66 -3.53 15.51 10.02
C GLU A 66 -3.20 16.45 8.84
N VAL A 67 -2.01 17.05 8.83
CA VAL A 67 -1.60 17.97 7.75
C VAL A 67 -1.53 17.25 6.40
N LEU A 68 -0.89 16.08 6.35
CA LEU A 68 -0.76 15.29 5.12
C LEU A 68 -2.10 14.69 4.68
N LEU A 69 -2.95 14.32 5.65
CA LEU A 69 -4.30 13.82 5.40
C LEU A 69 -5.14 14.89 4.70
N SER A 70 -5.15 16.13 5.20
CA SER A 70 -5.89 17.24 4.59
C SER A 70 -5.43 17.47 3.14
N LEU A 71 -4.12 17.63 2.93
CA LEU A 71 -3.58 17.88 1.60
C LEU A 71 -3.88 16.74 0.62
N THR A 72 -3.76 15.49 1.08
CA THR A 72 -4.05 14.33 0.24
C THR A 72 -5.54 14.23 -0.08
N SER A 73 -6.42 14.56 0.87
CA SER A 73 -7.87 14.59 0.67
C SER A 73 -8.26 15.61 -0.41
N ASP A 74 -7.66 16.80 -0.38
CA ASP A 74 -7.92 17.84 -1.37
C ASP A 74 -7.54 17.36 -2.79
N HIS A 75 -6.33 16.80 -2.95
CA HIS A 75 -5.91 16.26 -4.25
C HIS A 75 -6.77 15.09 -4.74
N LEU A 76 -7.26 14.22 -3.84
CA LEU A 76 -8.17 13.13 -4.22
C LEU A 76 -9.52 13.66 -4.69
N SER A 77 -10.02 14.73 -4.06
CA SER A 77 -11.26 15.39 -4.49
C SER A 77 -11.10 16.01 -5.88
N GLU A 78 -9.97 16.67 -6.14
CA GLU A 78 -9.65 17.25 -7.45
C GLU A 78 -9.56 16.16 -8.53
N ALA A 79 -8.82 15.08 -8.26
CA ALA A 79 -8.71 13.97 -9.19
C ALA A 79 -10.08 13.35 -9.53
N SER A 80 -11.01 13.31 -8.56
CA SER A 80 -12.36 12.77 -8.75
C SER A 80 -13.28 13.67 -9.60
N MET A 81 -12.96 14.97 -9.71
CA MET A 81 -13.72 15.92 -10.54
C MET A 81 -13.28 15.92 -12.01
N VAL A 82 -12.15 15.28 -12.33
CA VAL A 82 -11.56 15.23 -13.68
C VAL A 82 -11.96 13.96 -14.45
N PHE A 83 -12.66 13.02 -13.80
CA PHE A 83 -13.25 11.82 -14.42
C PHE A 83 -14.77 11.88 -14.41
#